data_AF-A0A662VAA0-F1
#
_entry.id   AF-A0A662VAA0-F1
#
_cell.length_a   1.000
_cell.length_b   1.000
_cell.length_c   1.000
_cell.angle_alpha   90.00
_cell.angle_beta   90.00
_cell.angle_gamma   90.00
#
_symmetry.space_group_name_H-M   'P 1'
#
loop_
_entity.id
_entity.type
_entity.pdbx_description
1 polymer ?
#
loop_
_entity_poly.entity_id
_entity_poly.type
_entity_poly.pdbx_seq_one_letter_code
_entity_poly.pdbx_strand_id
1 'polypeptide(L)'
;MRKFKYSKDHKPSAPIIKALIITARGRKYELELLVDIGFSGGILIPYNLYEELKLALFEVPEKYYGILPIGVPITLHTALAKVVIDGLEFKIHIHSHPLINKKLAGRELLNKMKILLNGPMEELELLNK
;
A
#
# COMPACT_ATOMS: atom_id res chain seq x y z
N MET A 1 -10.08 17.51 -6.78
CA MET A 1 -10.19 16.09 -7.17
C MET A 1 -8.85 15.66 -7.73
N ARG A 2 -8.16 14.73 -7.07
CA ARG A 2 -6.83 14.28 -7.49
C ARG A 2 -6.95 13.05 -8.38
N LYS A 3 -6.17 13.05 -9.47
CA LYS A 3 -6.14 11.97 -10.45
C LYS A 3 -4.74 11.38 -10.54
N PHE A 4 -4.68 10.06 -10.68
CA PHE A 4 -3.45 9.30 -10.95
C PHE A 4 -3.64 8.54 -12.26
N LYS A 5 -2.68 8.68 -13.19
CA LYS A 5 -2.64 7.85 -14.39
C LYS A 5 -2.24 6.44 -14.00
N TYR A 6 -2.80 5.44 -14.67
CA TYR A 6 -2.37 4.05 -14.50
C TYR A 6 -0.90 3.91 -14.90
N SER A 7 -0.17 3.04 -14.20
CA SER A 7 1.18 2.69 -14.59
C SER A 7 1.16 1.83 -15.85
N LYS A 8 2.04 2.17 -16.80
CA LYS A 8 2.26 1.45 -18.05
C LYS A 8 3.29 0.32 -17.93
N ASP A 9 3.91 0.18 -16.77
CA ASP A 9 4.89 -0.88 -16.48
C ASP A 9 4.23 -2.26 -16.29
N HIS A 10 2.89 -2.27 -16.26
CA HIS A 10 2.06 -3.46 -16.14
C HIS A 10 1.25 -3.68 -17.42
N LYS A 11 0.99 -4.95 -17.76
CA LYS A 11 0.08 -5.32 -18.85
C LYS A 11 -1.04 -6.22 -18.30
N PRO A 12 -2.31 -5.79 -18.36
CA PRO A 12 -2.77 -4.43 -18.75
C PRO A 12 -2.25 -3.35 -17.79
N SER A 13 -2.32 -2.07 -18.20
CA SER A 13 -1.91 -0.95 -17.35
C SER A 13 -2.66 -0.98 -16.01
N ALA A 14 -1.96 -0.69 -14.92
CA ALA A 14 -2.47 -0.91 -13.58
C ALA A 14 -2.76 0.40 -12.83
N PRO A 15 -3.87 0.49 -12.09
CA PRO A 15 -4.14 1.64 -11.24
C PRO A 15 -3.08 1.79 -10.15
N ILE A 16 -2.63 3.03 -9.94
CA ILE A 16 -1.67 3.37 -8.89
C ILE A 16 -2.16 4.50 -8.00
N ILE A 17 -1.63 4.55 -6.78
CA ILE A 17 -1.75 5.68 -5.86
C ILE A 17 -0.35 6.09 -5.42
N LYS A 18 -0.10 7.40 -5.36
CA LYS A 18 1.10 7.97 -4.72
C LYS A 18 0.82 8.15 -3.24
N ALA A 19 1.64 7.50 -2.41
CA ALA A 19 1.57 7.56 -0.97
C ALA A 19 2.88 8.12 -0.41
N LEU A 20 2.75 8.94 0.62
CA LEU A 20 3.86 9.45 1.40
C LEU A 20 3.87 8.75 2.76
N ILE A 21 4.83 7.86 2.98
CA ILE A 21 5.00 7.17 4.27
C ILE A 21 5.82 8.07 5.19
N ILE A 22 5.28 8.33 6.38
CA ILE A 22 5.94 9.09 7.43
C ILE A 22 6.44 8.09 8.49
N THR A 23 7.76 7.92 8.54
CA THR A 23 8.42 7.06 9.54
C THR A 23 8.29 7.66 10.93
N ALA A 24 8.51 6.84 11.97
CA ALA A 24 8.49 7.30 13.37
C ALA A 24 9.50 8.42 13.67
N ARG A 25 10.59 8.53 12.89
CA ARG A 25 11.59 9.61 12.98
C ARG A 25 11.23 10.85 12.16
N GLY A 26 10.01 10.94 11.62
CA GLY A 26 9.53 12.07 10.83
C GLY A 26 10.06 12.11 9.39
N ARG A 27 10.86 11.14 8.95
CA ARG A 27 11.29 11.05 7.55
C ARG A 27 10.12 10.68 6.67
N LYS A 28 10.08 11.30 5.49
CA LYS A 28 9.03 11.19 4.49
C LYS A 28 9.56 10.40 3.29
N TYR A 29 8.81 9.38 2.87
CA TYR A 29 9.17 8.54 1.73
C TYR A 29 8.00 8.45 0.76
N GLU A 30 8.21 8.91 -0.46
CA GLU A 30 7.23 8.81 -1.55
C GLU A 30 7.30 7.44 -2.23
N LEU A 31 6.14 6.82 -2.40
CA LEU A 31 5.99 5.50 -3.01
C LEU A 31 4.80 5.49 -3.95
N GLU A 32 5.01 4.88 -5.11
CA GLU A 32 3.92 4.45 -5.98
C GLU A 32 3.50 3.04 -5.58
N LEU A 33 2.19 2.89 -5.30
CA LEU A 33 1.57 1.64 -4.89
C LEU A 33 0.55 1.23 -5.94
N LEU A 34 0.60 -0.04 -6.36
CA LEU A 34 -0.45 -0.62 -7.19
C LEU A 34 -1.71 -0.81 -6.36
N VAL A 35 -2.86 -0.41 -6.89
CA VAL A 35 -4.14 -0.65 -6.23
C VAL A 35 -4.54 -2.10 -6.42
N ASP A 36 -4.69 -2.82 -5.31
CA ASP A 36 -5.03 -4.23 -5.30
C ASP A 36 -6.23 -4.49 -4.39
N ILE A 37 -7.41 -4.60 -5.01
CA ILE A 37 -8.65 -4.93 -4.29
C ILE A 37 -8.68 -6.38 -3.80
N GLY A 38 -7.78 -7.26 -4.25
CA GLY A 38 -7.63 -8.63 -3.78
C GLY A 38 -6.88 -8.72 -2.46
N PHE A 39 -5.97 -7.78 -2.19
CA PHE A 39 -5.23 -7.69 -0.94
C PHE A 39 -6.07 -7.04 0.18
N SER A 40 -6.26 -7.76 1.29
CA SER A 40 -7.08 -7.28 2.42
C SER A 40 -6.38 -6.26 3.34
N GLY A 41 -5.05 -6.26 3.37
CA GLY A 41 -4.26 -5.40 4.26
C GLY A 41 -4.19 -3.94 3.81
N GLY A 42 -3.38 -3.15 4.51
CA GLY A 42 -3.19 -1.73 4.24
C GLY A 42 -2.27 -1.46 3.08
N ILE A 43 -0.97 -1.58 3.32
CA ILE A 43 0.07 -1.43 2.31
C ILE A 43 0.97 -2.66 2.36
N LEU A 44 1.37 -3.18 1.21
CA LEU A 44 2.42 -4.20 1.12
C LEU A 44 3.64 -3.58 0.46
N ILE A 45 4.82 -3.72 1.06
CA ILE A 45 6.08 -3.27 0.48
C ILE A 45 7.15 -4.37 0.51
N PRO A 46 8.17 -4.31 -0.38
CA PRO A 46 9.32 -5.20 -0.31
C PRO A 46 10.05 -5.11 1.04
N TYR A 47 10.61 -6.24 1.49
CA TYR A 47 11.24 -6.34 2.81
C TYR A 47 12.49 -5.48 2.96
N ASN A 48 13.29 -5.33 1.90
CA ASN A 48 14.43 -4.41 1.91
C ASN A 48 14.00 -2.96 2.18
N LEU A 49 12.89 -2.52 1.58
CA LEU A 49 12.33 -1.18 1.84
C LEU A 49 11.76 -1.09 3.26
N TYR A 50 11.12 -2.14 3.75
CA TYR A 50 10.61 -2.20 5.12
C TYR A 50 11.73 -1.98 6.17
N GLU A 51 12.88 -2.63 5.95
CA GLU A 51 14.10 -2.49 6.76
C GLU A 51 14.76 -1.12 6.62
N GLU A 52 14.79 -0.57 5.40
CA GLU A 52 15.31 0.78 5.12
C GLU A 52 14.51 1.84 5.88
N LEU A 53 13.18 1.70 5.88
CA LEU A 53 12.25 2.56 6.61
C LEU A 53 12.28 2.34 8.13
N LYS A 54 13.03 1.35 8.62
CA LYS A 54 13.13 0.95 10.03
C LYS A 54 11.78 0.59 10.65
N LEU A 55 10.88 0.03 9.85
CA LEU A 55 9.54 -0.35 10.29
C LEU A 55 9.56 -1.55 11.23
N ALA A 56 10.57 -2.43 11.14
CA ALA A 56 10.75 -3.56 12.06
C ALA A 56 10.85 -3.14 13.54
N LEU A 57 11.28 -1.90 13.83
CA LEU A 57 11.33 -1.36 15.19
C LEU A 57 9.94 -0.99 15.75
N PHE A 58 8.91 -0.97 14.90
CA PHE A 58 7.55 -0.55 15.20
C PHE A 58 6.53 -1.61 14.77
N GLU A 59 6.95 -2.88 14.76
CA GLU A 59 6.05 -4.00 14.52
C GLU A 59 4.97 -4.06 15.60
N VAL A 60 3.76 -4.37 15.16
CA VAL A 60 2.63 -4.60 16.06
C VAL A 60 2.69 -6.03 16.62
N PRO A 61 2.20 -6.28 17.84
CA PRO A 61 2.28 -7.61 18.45
C PRO A 61 1.36 -8.65 17.79
N GLU A 62 0.32 -8.22 17.07
CA GLU A 62 -0.63 -9.10 16.40
C GLU A 62 0.02 -9.81 15.20
N LYS A 63 -0.29 -11.10 15.03
CA LYS A 63 0.18 -11.88 13.88
C LYS A 63 -0.75 -11.67 12.69
N TYR A 64 -0.18 -11.19 11.59
CA TYR A 64 -0.86 -11.09 10.30
C TYR A 64 -0.37 -12.19 9.37
N TYR A 65 -1.26 -12.68 8.51
CA TYR A 65 -0.96 -13.72 7.55
C TYR A 65 -1.35 -13.30 6.13
N GLY A 66 -0.48 -13.62 5.17
CA GLY A 66 -0.80 -13.61 3.75
C GLY A 66 -1.03 -15.04 3.26
N ILE A 67 -1.96 -15.23 2.33
CA ILE A 67 -2.13 -16.50 1.64
C ILE A 67 -1.47 -16.38 0.26
N LEU A 68 -0.45 -17.20 0.01
CA LEU A 68 0.19 -17.27 -1.29
C LEU A 68 -0.78 -17.86 -2.33
N PRO A 69 -0.58 -17.62 -3.64
CA PRO A 69 -1.45 -18.17 -4.69
C PRO A 69 -1.58 -19.71 -4.65
N ILE A 70 -0.57 -20.40 -4.11
CA ILE A 70 -0.56 -21.86 -3.90
C ILE A 70 -1.30 -22.32 -2.63
N GLY A 71 -1.99 -21.42 -1.93
CA GLY A 71 -2.77 -21.71 -0.71
C GLY A 71 -1.96 -21.78 0.59
N VAL A 72 -0.65 -21.54 0.54
CA VAL A 72 0.23 -21.60 1.72
C VAL A 72 0.16 -20.30 2.52
N PRO A 73 -0.14 -20.36 3.84
CA PRO A 73 -0.07 -19.18 4.70
C PRO A 73 1.38 -18.81 5.02
N ILE A 74 1.66 -17.51 5.01
CA ILE A 74 2.94 -16.94 5.44
C ILE A 74 2.68 -15.85 6.49
N THR A 75 3.53 -15.77 7.51
CA THR A 75 3.44 -14.73 8.54
C THR A 75 4.07 -13.44 8.00
N LEU A 76 3.34 -12.33 8.07
CA LEU A 76 3.80 -11.03 7.56
C LEU A 76 4.45 -10.21 8.67
N HIS A 77 5.59 -9.59 8.37
CA HIS A 77 6.10 -8.46 9.14
C HIS A 77 5.11 -7.30 9.02
N THR A 78 4.64 -6.76 10.13
CA THR A 78 3.57 -5.76 10.10
C THR A 78 3.86 -4.64 11.09
N ALA A 79 4.00 -3.43 10.59
CA ALA A 79 4.13 -2.22 11.39
C ALA A 79 2.97 -1.26 11.16
N LEU A 80 2.70 -0.42 12.16
CA LEU A 80 1.70 0.63 12.04
C LEU A 80 2.40 1.95 11.70
N ALA A 81 2.01 2.58 10.58
CA ALA A 81 2.64 3.82 10.14
C ALA A 81 1.61 4.88 9.72
N LYS A 82 2.08 6.13 9.69
CA LYS A 82 1.32 7.25 9.16
C LYS A 82 1.59 7.37 7.67
N VAL A 83 0.53 7.46 6.87
CA VAL A 83 0.59 7.54 5.42
C VAL A 83 -0.25 8.71 4.95
N VAL A 84 0.28 9.53 4.06
CA VAL A 84 -0.43 10.65 3.46
C VAL A 84 -0.69 10.37 1.99
N ILE A 85 -1.94 10.51 1.57
CA ILE A 85 -2.38 10.37 0.17
C ILE A 85 -3.20 11.61 -0.14
N ASP A 86 -2.74 12.41 -1.11
CA ASP A 86 -3.41 13.66 -1.49
C ASP A 86 -3.72 14.60 -0.31
N GLY A 87 -2.77 14.71 0.62
CA GLY A 87 -2.93 15.52 1.84
C GLY A 87 -3.81 14.89 2.93
N LEU A 88 -4.52 13.79 2.64
CA LEU A 88 -5.27 13.03 3.64
C LEU A 88 -4.33 12.10 4.41
N GLU A 89 -4.44 12.11 5.73
CA GLU A 89 -3.58 11.34 6.61
C GLU A 89 -4.31 10.09 7.14
N PHE A 90 -3.63 8.95 7.07
CA PHE A 90 -4.13 7.66 7.51
C PHE A 90 -3.11 6.98 8.43
N LYS A 91 -3.59 6.34 9.49
CA LYS A 91 -2.82 5.35 10.25
C LYS A 91 -3.19 3.97 9.68
N ILE A 92 -2.21 3.27 9.11
CA ILE A 92 -2.44 2.04 8.35
C ILE A 92 -1.33 1.01 8.62
N HIS A 93 -1.69 -0.27 8.56
CA HIS A 93 -0.69 -1.33 8.60
C HIS A 93 0.12 -1.37 7.30
N ILE A 94 1.44 -1.42 7.46
CA ILE A 94 2.39 -1.72 6.39
C ILE A 94 2.88 -3.15 6.64
N HIS A 95 2.62 -4.00 5.68
CA HIS A 95 3.00 -5.39 5.66
C HIS A 95 4.24 -5.61 4.79
N SER A 96 4.99 -6.65 5.10
CA SER A 96 6.10 -7.11 4.30
C SER A 96 6.40 -8.60 4.52
N HIS A 97 7.07 -9.22 3.56
CA HIS A 97 7.60 -10.56 3.69
C HIS A 97 8.83 -10.73 2.78
N PRO A 98 9.89 -11.44 3.20
CA PRO A 98 11.09 -11.65 2.39
C PRO A 98 10.83 -12.29 1.01
N LEU A 99 9.78 -13.11 0.89
CA LEU A 99 9.41 -13.77 -0.37
C LEU A 99 8.49 -12.91 -1.28
N ILE A 100 8.08 -11.72 -0.85
CA ILE A 100 7.17 -10.87 -1.63
C ILE A 100 7.85 -9.55 -1.98
N ASN A 101 8.04 -9.33 -3.28
CA ASN A 101 8.57 -8.10 -3.83
C ASN A 101 7.48 -7.30 -4.57
N LYS A 102 6.46 -6.83 -3.84
CA LYS A 102 5.34 -6.05 -4.38
C LYS A 102 5.12 -4.76 -3.58
N LYS A 103 4.63 -3.72 -4.26
CA LYS A 103 4.19 -2.45 -3.68
C LYS A 103 2.69 -2.29 -3.90
N LEU A 104 1.87 -2.62 -2.91
CA LEU A 104 0.41 -2.66 -3.04
C LEU A 104 -0.27 -1.71 -2.06
N ALA A 105 -1.40 -1.15 -2.47
CA ALA A 105 -2.41 -0.52 -1.63
C ALA A 105 -3.63 -1.44 -1.59
N GLY A 106 -3.94 -1.99 -0.42
CA GLY A 106 -5.03 -2.94 -0.21
C GLY A 106 -6.26 -2.34 0.48
N ARG A 107 -7.25 -3.18 0.72
CA ARG A 107 -8.60 -2.76 1.14
C ARG A 107 -8.65 -2.00 2.48
N GLU A 108 -7.76 -2.27 3.44
CA GLU A 108 -7.74 -1.52 4.71
C GLU A 108 -7.50 -0.02 4.46
N LEU A 109 -6.66 0.30 3.46
CA LEU A 109 -6.39 1.68 3.04
C LEU A 109 -7.49 2.20 2.11
N LEU A 110 -7.80 1.44 1.07
CA LEU A 110 -8.74 1.85 0.02
C LEU A 110 -10.14 2.15 0.58
N ASN A 111 -10.61 1.37 1.56
CA ASN A 111 -11.93 1.56 2.19
C ASN A 111 -12.05 2.87 3.00
N LYS A 112 -10.95 3.57 3.27
CA LYS A 112 -10.95 4.87 3.96
C LYS A 112 -11.13 6.05 2.99
N MET A 113 -11.16 5.79 1.69
CA MET A 113 -11.24 6.79 0.62
C MET A 113 -12.36 6.45 -0.36
N LYS A 114 -12.93 7.48 -1.00
CA LYS A 114 -13.84 7.28 -2.13
C LYS A 114 -13.00 7.31 -3.41
N ILE A 115 -12.81 6.14 -4.02
CA ILE A 115 -11.98 5.96 -5.21
C ILE A 115 -12.83 5.60 -6.42
N LEU A 116 -12.49 6.14 -7.59
CA LEU A 116 -13.06 5.75 -8.87
C LEU A 116 -11.96 5.20 -9.76
N LEU A 117 -12.14 3.98 -10.27
CA LEU A 117 -11.30 3.39 -11.31
C LEU A 117 -11.96 3.65 -12.66
N ASN A 118 -11.40 4.57 -13.43
CA ASN A 118 -11.84 4.89 -14.77
C ASN A 118 -10.96 4.15 -15.79
N GLY A 119 -11.30 2.90 -16.06
CA GLY A 119 -10.56 2.02 -16.97
C GLY A 119 -10.38 2.58 -18.39
N PRO A 120 -11.44 3.06 -19.07
CA PRO A 120 -11.33 3.64 -20.41
C PRO A 120 -10.37 4.84 -20.51
N MET A 121 -10.26 5.64 -19.45
CA MET A 121 -9.34 6.78 -19.38
C MET A 121 -7.99 6.43 -18.74
N GLU A 122 -7.85 5.21 -18.24
CA GLU A 122 -6.70 4.72 -17.46
C GLU A 122 -6.35 5.67 -16.29
N GLU A 123 -7.38 6.06 -15.55
CA GLU A 123 -7.30 7.02 -14.45
C GLU A 123 -7.85 6.43 -13.15
N LEU A 124 -7.18 6.72 -12.04
CA LEU A 124 -7.69 6.56 -10.69
C LEU A 124 -7.98 7.94 -10.13
N GLU A 125 -9.20 8.15 -9.65
CA GLU A 125 -9.63 9.43 -9.09
C GLU A 125 -9.94 9.28 -7.60
N LEU A 126 -9.43 10.21 -6.79
CA LEU A 126 -9.87 10.39 -5.41
C LEU A 126 -11.00 11.41 -5.40
N LEU A 127 -12.19 10.94 -5.05
CA LEU A 127 -13.38 11.76 -4.96
C LEU A 127 -13.44 12.42 -3.58
N ASN A 128 -13.71 13.73 -3.56
CA ASN A 128 -14.00 14.43 -2.32
C ASN A 128 -15.27 13.83 -1.68
N LYS A 129 -15.32 13.77 -0.35
CA LYS A 129 -16.53 13.35 0.37
C LYS A 129 -17.70 14.26 0.04
#